data_AF-A0A431HXR1-F1
#
_entry.id   AF-A0A431HXR1-F1
#
_cell.length_a   1.000
_cell.length_b   1.000
_cell.length_c   1.000
_cell.angle_alpha   90.00
_cell.angle_beta   90.00
_cell.angle_gamma   90.00
#
_symmetry.space_group_name_H-M   'P 1'
#
loop_
_entity.id
_entity.type
_entity.pdbx_description
1 polymer ?
#
loop_
_entity_poly.entity_id
_entity_poly.type
_entity_poly.pdbx_seq_one_letter_code
_entity_poly.pdbx_strand_id
1 'polypeptide(L)'
;MKKVLFYLLTISSSSIFALTTVDFSKSNYTCNKLPIGMQSQESDLLNNCRHAVKIQHEENMEGRGYRGPGAGAQATEIRTTSDDEVDFDKIKFFTDDRSYMICYYKSDKLSKCKVRPPKPTKVAASK
;
A
#
# COMPACT_ATOMS: atom_id res chain seq x y z
N MET A 1 -5.29 56.06 10.03
CA MET A 1 -5.08 54.69 10.54
C MET A 1 -6.06 53.74 9.87
N LYS A 2 -5.57 52.71 9.16
CA LYS A 2 -6.21 51.39 8.96
C LYS A 2 -5.26 50.55 8.09
N LYS A 3 -4.49 49.68 8.73
CA LYS A 3 -3.63 48.68 8.07
C LYS A 3 -4.52 47.49 7.74
N VAL A 4 -4.80 47.24 6.46
CA VAL A 4 -5.54 46.05 6.03
C VAL A 4 -4.54 44.90 5.96
N LEU A 5 -4.57 44.07 7.00
CA LEU A 5 -3.70 42.92 7.16
C LEU A 5 -4.29 41.75 6.37
N PHE A 6 -3.79 41.53 5.16
CA PHE A 6 -4.07 40.32 4.37
C PHE A 6 -3.35 39.13 5.01
N TYR A 7 -4.06 38.36 5.83
CA TYR A 7 -3.60 37.05 6.28
C TYR A 7 -3.70 36.05 5.12
N LEU A 8 -2.55 35.73 4.54
CA LEU A 8 -2.37 34.64 3.59
C LEU A 8 -2.74 33.30 4.24
N LEU A 9 -3.88 32.72 3.84
CA LEU A 9 -4.18 31.31 4.04
C LEU A 9 -3.25 30.49 3.13
N THR A 10 -2.09 30.09 3.65
CA THR A 10 -1.28 29.05 3.02
C THR A 10 -1.94 27.70 3.29
N ILE A 11 -2.86 27.29 2.43
CA ILE A 11 -3.41 25.93 2.43
C ILE A 11 -2.26 25.01 2.01
N SER A 12 -1.61 24.38 2.99
CA SER A 12 -0.62 23.34 2.73
C SER A 12 -1.34 22.13 2.15
N SER A 13 -1.31 21.97 0.83
CA SER A 13 -1.76 20.76 0.16
C SER A 13 -0.81 19.62 0.52
N SER A 14 -1.21 18.79 1.49
CA SER A 14 -0.55 17.51 1.73
C SER A 14 -1.02 16.54 0.66
N SER A 15 -0.26 16.41 -0.43
CA SER A 15 -0.54 15.41 -1.47
C SER A 15 -0.40 14.01 -0.88
N ILE A 16 -1.52 13.32 -0.70
CA ILE A 16 -1.53 11.88 -0.39
C ILE A 16 -1.22 11.17 -1.71
N PHE A 17 0.01 10.67 -1.88
CA PHE A 17 0.36 9.85 -3.04
C PHE A 17 -0.35 8.50 -2.94
N ALA A 18 -1.35 8.30 -3.80
CA ALA A 18 -2.05 7.04 -3.96
C ALA A 18 -1.11 5.96 -4.53
N LEU A 19 -1.36 4.71 -4.17
CA LEU A 19 -0.71 3.54 -4.76
C LEU A 19 -1.14 3.40 -6.24
N THR A 20 -0.19 3.26 -7.16
CA THR A 20 -0.46 3.06 -8.58
C THR A 20 -0.15 1.62 -8.99
N THR A 21 -0.93 1.04 -9.92
CA THR A 21 -0.63 -0.29 -10.45
C THR A 21 0.70 -0.28 -11.22
N VAL A 22 1.54 -1.27 -10.96
CA VAL A 22 2.84 -1.44 -11.60
C VAL A 22 2.66 -2.00 -13.01
N ASP A 23 3.29 -1.37 -13.99
CA ASP A 23 3.50 -1.91 -15.32
C ASP A 23 4.95 -2.39 -15.43
N PHE A 24 5.16 -3.71 -15.27
CA PHE A 24 6.49 -4.32 -15.29
C PHE A 24 7.16 -4.26 -16.67
N SER A 25 6.45 -3.90 -17.75
CA SER A 25 7.07 -3.64 -19.06
C SER A 25 7.79 -2.30 -19.13
N LYS A 26 7.42 -1.36 -18.25
CA LYS A 26 7.94 0.03 -18.25
C LYS A 26 8.76 0.38 -17.02
N SER A 27 8.70 -0.44 -15.97
CA SER A 27 9.33 -0.14 -14.70
C SER A 27 10.19 -1.32 -14.23
N ASN A 28 11.36 -0.99 -13.69
CA ASN A 28 12.33 -1.96 -13.20
C ASN A 28 12.49 -1.76 -11.69
N TYR A 29 11.78 -2.58 -10.91
CA TYR A 29 11.92 -2.61 -9.47
C TYR A 29 12.75 -3.82 -9.07
N THR A 30 13.56 -3.67 -8.03
CA THR A 30 14.41 -4.74 -7.51
C THR A 30 14.31 -4.87 -6.01
N CYS A 31 14.59 -6.07 -5.52
CA CYS A 31 14.87 -6.37 -4.13
C CYS A 31 16.19 -7.13 -4.05
N ASN A 32 17.16 -6.60 -3.29
CA ASN A 32 18.50 -7.16 -3.23
C ASN A 32 19.11 -7.36 -4.64
N LYS A 33 18.87 -6.41 -5.55
CA LYS A 33 19.27 -6.43 -6.98
C LYS A 33 18.59 -7.51 -7.83
N LEU A 34 17.67 -8.30 -7.28
CA LEU A 34 16.86 -9.24 -8.05
C LEU A 34 15.62 -8.53 -8.62
N PRO A 35 15.29 -8.71 -9.91
CA PRO A 35 14.15 -8.05 -10.54
C PRO A 35 12.82 -8.59 -10.01
N ILE A 36 11.89 -7.67 -9.78
CA ILE A 36 10.51 -7.98 -9.46
C ILE A 36 9.72 -7.98 -10.76
N GLY A 37 8.93 -9.03 -11.00
CA GLY A 37 8.08 -9.16 -12.18
C GLY A 37 6.96 -10.15 -11.95
N MET A 38 6.12 -10.37 -12.97
CA MET A 38 4.95 -11.27 -12.89
C MET A 38 5.29 -12.72 -12.51
N GLN A 39 6.55 -13.12 -12.67
CA GLN A 39 7.10 -14.42 -12.30
C GLN A 39 7.59 -14.51 -10.84
N SER A 40 7.63 -13.40 -10.10
CA SER A 40 8.14 -13.38 -8.72
C SER A 40 7.24 -14.20 -7.79
N GLN A 41 7.82 -15.18 -7.11
CA GLN A 41 7.09 -15.97 -6.12
C GLN A 41 7.00 -15.25 -4.78
N GLU A 42 6.05 -15.66 -3.95
CA GLU A 42 5.87 -15.10 -2.61
C GLU A 42 7.15 -15.20 -1.77
N SER A 43 7.78 -16.38 -1.78
CA SER A 43 9.02 -16.67 -1.06
C SER A 43 10.18 -15.79 -1.52
N ASP A 44 10.28 -15.51 -2.82
CA ASP A 44 11.32 -14.63 -3.37
C ASP A 44 11.20 -13.23 -2.78
N LEU A 45 9.98 -12.68 -2.70
CA LEU A 45 9.75 -11.36 -2.13
C LEU A 45 9.98 -11.34 -0.62
N LEU A 46 9.52 -12.35 0.11
CA LEU A 46 9.68 -12.45 1.56
C LEU A 46 11.15 -12.54 1.98
N ASN A 47 11.97 -13.26 1.21
CA ASN A 47 13.38 -13.50 1.55
C ASN A 47 14.32 -12.37 1.10
N ASN A 48 13.96 -11.63 0.04
CA ASN A 48 14.87 -10.66 -0.57
C ASN A 48 14.48 -9.20 -0.36
N CYS A 49 13.20 -8.90 -0.12
CA CYS A 49 12.74 -7.52 0.01
C CYS A 49 12.80 -7.02 1.46
N ARG A 50 13.04 -5.72 1.63
CA ARG A 50 13.11 -5.12 2.97
C ARG A 50 11.73 -5.01 3.59
N HIS A 51 11.64 -5.47 4.85
CA HIS A 51 10.41 -5.47 5.64
C HIS A 51 9.24 -6.18 4.92
N ALA A 52 9.56 -7.25 4.20
CA ALA A 52 8.56 -8.03 3.52
C ALA A 52 7.69 -8.80 4.52
N VAL A 53 6.37 -8.64 4.40
CA VAL A 53 5.40 -9.30 5.26
C VAL A 53 4.25 -9.82 4.41
N LYS A 54 3.91 -11.11 4.59
CA LYS A 54 2.69 -11.71 4.03
C LYS A 54 1.50 -11.36 4.92
N ILE A 55 0.45 -10.84 4.31
CA ILE A 55 -0.88 -10.69 4.90
C ILE A 55 -1.74 -11.69 4.15
N GLN A 56 -2.02 -12.80 4.82
CA GLN A 56 -2.97 -13.78 4.29
C GLN A 56 -4.36 -13.16 4.23
N HIS A 57 -5.11 -13.51 3.20
CA HIS A 57 -6.54 -13.22 3.24
C HIS A 57 -7.16 -13.99 4.40
N GLU A 58 -7.95 -13.31 5.22
CA GLU A 58 -8.84 -14.00 6.15
C GLU A 58 -9.92 -14.63 5.26
N GLU A 59 -9.86 -15.95 5.09
CA GLU A 59 -10.97 -16.69 4.51
C GLU A 59 -12.22 -16.27 5.31
N ASN A 60 -13.19 -15.65 4.63
CA ASN A 60 -14.47 -15.36 5.23
C ASN A 60 -15.05 -16.71 5.66
N MET A 61 -14.81 -17.11 6.92
CA MET A 61 -15.60 -18.14 7.56
C MET A 61 -17.01 -17.57 7.61
N GLU A 62 -17.82 -17.94 6.63
CA GLU A 62 -19.23 -17.62 6.56
C GLU A 62 -19.85 -17.83 7.95
N GLY A 63 -20.27 -16.73 8.59
CA GLY A 63 -21.28 -16.78 9.64
C GLY A 63 -20.86 -17.05 11.09
N ARG A 64 -19.63 -16.75 11.53
CA ARG A 64 -19.38 -16.60 12.99
C ARG A 64 -18.93 -15.19 13.38
N GLY A 65 -19.90 -14.28 13.40
CA GLY A 65 -19.79 -13.09 14.23
C GLY A 65 -19.64 -13.52 15.70
N TYR A 66 -18.43 -13.42 16.24
CA TYR A 66 -18.21 -13.57 17.67
C TYR A 66 -18.90 -12.41 18.40
N ARG A 67 -20.14 -12.62 18.85
CA ARG A 67 -20.80 -11.76 19.84
C ARG A 67 -20.28 -12.13 21.21
N GLY A 68 -19.18 -11.50 21.63
CA GLY A 68 -18.84 -11.43 23.04
C GLY A 68 -20.01 -10.83 23.83
N PRO A 69 -20.27 -11.29 25.07
CA PRO A 69 -21.40 -10.81 25.85
C PRO A 69 -21.16 -9.33 26.21
N GLY A 70 -21.87 -8.41 25.54
CA GLY A 70 -21.82 -6.97 25.83
C GLY A 70 -21.84 -6.01 24.63
N ALA A 71 -21.82 -6.49 23.39
CA ALA A 71 -21.79 -5.59 22.22
C ALA A 71 -23.17 -4.97 21.91
N GLY A 72 -23.48 -3.86 22.58
CA GLY A 72 -24.54 -2.95 22.20
C GLY A 72 -24.24 -2.23 20.88
N ALA A 73 -25.29 -2.11 20.05
CA ALA A 73 -25.47 -1.23 18.91
C ALA A 73 -24.25 -0.88 18.02
N GLN A 74 -24.26 -1.48 16.83
CA GLN A 74 -23.72 -0.94 15.56
C GLN A 74 -22.19 -0.77 15.49
N ALA A 75 -21.48 -1.89 15.32
CA ALA A 75 -20.22 -1.85 14.60
C ALA A 75 -20.53 -1.52 13.12
N THR A 76 -20.31 -0.27 12.73
CA THR A 76 -20.34 0.13 11.32
C THR A 76 -19.18 -0.58 10.61
N GLU A 77 -19.47 -1.67 9.89
CA GLU A 77 -18.52 -2.22 8.93
C GLU A 77 -18.26 -1.16 7.86
N ILE A 78 -17.12 -0.48 7.97
CA ILE A 78 -16.62 0.35 6.88
C ILE A 78 -16.08 -0.61 5.80
N ARG A 79 -16.97 -1.18 4.98
CA ARG A 79 -16.60 -1.90 3.75
C ARG A 79 -16.02 -0.89 2.75
N THR A 80 -14.72 -0.61 2.86
CA THR A 80 -13.98 0.30 1.96
C THR A 80 -12.92 -0.41 1.13
N THR A 81 -13.14 -1.69 0.83
CA THR A 81 -12.37 -2.36 -0.21
C THR A 81 -13.36 -3.12 -1.06
N SER A 82 -13.45 -2.77 -2.34
CA SER A 82 -14.09 -3.56 -3.39
C SER A 82 -13.93 -5.04 -3.09
N ASP A 83 -15.05 -5.78 -3.02
CA ASP A 83 -15.12 -7.20 -2.62
C ASP A 83 -14.07 -8.08 -3.34
N ASP A 84 -13.61 -7.68 -4.52
CA ASP A 84 -12.57 -8.38 -5.29
C ASP A 84 -11.17 -8.41 -4.64
N GLU A 85 -10.80 -7.50 -3.73
CA GLU A 85 -9.46 -7.49 -3.11
C GLU A 85 -9.35 -8.32 -1.83
N VAL A 86 -10.44 -8.97 -1.40
CA VAL A 86 -10.48 -9.79 -0.20
C VAL A 86 -9.83 -11.15 -0.45
N ASP A 87 -9.98 -11.74 -1.64
CA ASP A 87 -9.47 -13.09 -1.96
C ASP A 87 -7.98 -13.16 -2.34
N PHE A 88 -7.21 -12.09 -2.13
CA PHE A 88 -5.80 -12.06 -2.47
C PHE A 88 -4.93 -12.12 -1.24
N ASP A 89 -3.96 -13.03 -1.26
CA ASP A 89 -2.80 -12.95 -0.39
C ASP A 89 -1.97 -11.73 -0.80
N LYS A 90 -1.46 -10.98 0.19
CA LYS A 90 -0.75 -9.73 -0.05
C LYS A 90 0.64 -9.78 0.53
N ILE A 91 1.64 -9.35 -0.23
CA ILE A 91 2.99 -9.12 0.29
C ILE A 91 3.29 -7.63 0.23
N LYS A 92 3.55 -7.05 1.39
CA LYS A 92 3.93 -5.63 1.53
C LYS A 92 5.42 -5.55 1.82
N PHE A 93 6.14 -4.67 1.13
CA PHE A 93 7.59 -4.54 1.28
C PHE A 93 8.11 -3.20 0.74
N PHE A 94 9.39 -2.95 0.96
CA PHE A 94 10.14 -1.87 0.31
C PHE A 94 11.15 -2.44 -0.70
N THR A 95 11.17 -1.84 -1.88
CA THR A 95 12.14 -2.09 -2.96
C THR A 95 13.47 -1.40 -2.67
N ASP A 96 14.49 -1.70 -3.47
CA ASP A 96 15.84 -1.13 -3.33
C ASP A 96 15.86 0.40 -3.49
N ASP A 97 15.01 0.95 -4.36
CA ASP A 97 14.82 2.39 -4.56
C ASP A 97 13.98 3.07 -3.45
N ARG A 98 13.58 2.30 -2.43
CA ARG A 98 12.72 2.71 -1.30
C ARG A 98 11.28 3.01 -1.69
N SER A 99 10.82 2.58 -2.86
CA SER A 99 9.39 2.53 -3.16
C SER A 99 8.69 1.54 -2.22
N TYR A 100 7.48 1.90 -1.79
CA TYR A 100 6.62 1.00 -1.01
C TYR A 100 5.73 0.23 -1.98
N MET A 101 5.76 -1.10 -1.94
CA MET A 101 5.03 -1.94 -2.88
C MET A 101 4.13 -2.94 -2.15
N ILE A 102 2.98 -3.21 -2.75
CA ILE A 102 2.03 -4.26 -2.33
C ILE A 102 1.79 -5.15 -3.54
N CYS A 103 2.16 -6.42 -3.44
CA CYS A 103 1.90 -7.43 -4.46
C CYS A 103 0.77 -8.35 -4.01
N TYR A 104 -0.12 -8.71 -4.94
CA TYR A 104 -1.35 -9.45 -4.71
C TYR A 104 -1.26 -10.80 -5.41
N TYR A 105 -1.43 -11.88 -4.67
CA TYR A 105 -1.32 -13.26 -5.11
C TYR A 105 -2.69 -13.94 -5.06
N LYS A 106 -3.00 -14.72 -6.09
CA LYS A 106 -4.18 -15.57 -6.16
C LYS A 106 -3.75 -16.96 -6.58
N SER A 107 -4.03 -17.95 -5.73
CA SER A 107 -3.59 -19.35 -5.94
C SER A 107 -2.09 -19.43 -6.24
N ASP A 108 -1.27 -18.83 -5.37
CA ASP A 108 0.19 -18.75 -5.44
C ASP A 108 0.79 -18.05 -6.66
N LYS A 109 -0.03 -17.44 -7.52
CA LYS A 109 0.41 -16.68 -8.70
C LYS A 109 0.28 -15.18 -8.47
N LEU A 110 1.32 -14.43 -8.81
CA LEU A 110 1.29 -12.98 -8.75
C LEU A 110 0.28 -12.44 -9.77
N SER A 111 -0.70 -11.68 -9.30
CA SER A 111 -1.75 -11.10 -10.13
C SER A 111 -1.47 -9.64 -10.48
N LYS A 112 -1.11 -8.83 -9.47
CA LYS A 112 -0.79 -7.41 -9.66
C LYS A 112 0.09 -6.91 -8.53
N CYS A 113 0.86 -5.87 -8.79
CA CYS A 113 1.49 -5.08 -7.74
C CYS A 113 1.04 -3.63 -7.84
N LYS A 114 0.91 -2.97 -6.69
CA LYS A 114 0.74 -1.52 -6.61
C LYS A 114 1.92 -0.90 -5.88
N VAL A 115 2.39 0.23 -6.35
CA VAL A 115 3.59 0.91 -5.85
C VAL A 115 3.28 2.34 -5.46
N ARG A 116 3.94 2.81 -4.41
CA ARG A 116 4.05 4.21 -4.07
C ARG A 116 5.53 4.58 -4.15
N PRO A 117 5.92 5.44 -5.10
CA PRO A 117 7.29 5.91 -5.22
C PRO A 117 7.80 6.53 -3.92
N PRO A 118 9.12 6.59 -3.70
CA PRO A 118 9.69 7.30 -2.56
C PRO A 118 9.21 8.75 -2.57
N LYS A 119 8.94 9.31 -1.39
CA LYS A 119 8.64 10.74 -1.28
C LYS A 119 9.83 11.52 -1.84
N PRO A 120 9.64 12.44 -2.79
CA PRO A 120 10.73 13.30 -3.24
C PRO A 120 11.20 14.12 -2.04
N THR A 121 12.45 13.93 -1.64
CA THR A 121 13.08 14.78 -0.64
C THR A 121 13.14 16.17 -1.25
N LYS A 122 12.40 17.14 -0.69
CA LYS A 122 12.58 18.54 -1.04
C LYS A 122 14.02 18.90 -0.69
N VAL A 123 14.90 18.96 -1.67
CA VAL A 123 16.19 19.62 -1.50
C VAL A 123 15.83 21.08 -1.21
N ALA A 124 16.00 21.50 0.04
CA ALA A 124 15.92 22.91 0.37
C ALA A 124 17.05 23.57 -0.43
N ALA A 125 16.69 24.24 -1.52
CA ALA A 125 17.59 25.15 -2.22
C ALA A 125 17.89 26.28 -1.23
N SER A 126 18.98 26.15 -0.49
CA SER A 126 19.58 27.26 0.23
C SER A 126 20.13 28.19 -0.84
N LYS A 127 19.42 29.29 -1.09
CA LYS A 127 19.93 30.45 -1.80
C LYS A 127 20.85 31.24 -0.88
#